data_AF-A0A535XX09-F1
#
_entry.id   AF-A0A535XX09-F1
#
_cell.length_a   1.000
_cell.length_b   1.000
_cell.length_c   1.000
_cell.angle_alpha   90.00
_cell.angle_beta   90.00
_cell.angle_gamma   90.00
#
_symmetry.space_group_name_H-M   'P 1'
#
loop_
_entity.id
_entity.type
_entity.pdbx_description
1 polymer ?
#
loop_
_entity_poly.entity_id
_entity_poly.type
_entity_poly.pdbx_seq_one_letter_code
_entity_poly.pdbx_strand_id
1 'polypeptide(L)'
;MSRAIATHLEPIPRLVRLVLLLTVFAQLGDAITFALGSQMIGIGQESNGLMASLYHHAGLTGVLLLKGWAILMTVSVLMLLARRMPRAFMVGAVVALAFGLLGLLSNTTTVAALIG
;
A
#
# COMPACT_ATOMS: atom_id res chain seq x y z
N MET A 1 44.79 11.37 11.00
CA MET A 1 44.17 10.07 10.63
C MET A 1 42.70 10.29 10.31
N SER A 2 42.37 10.49 9.03
CA SER A 2 40.99 10.65 8.56
C SER A 2 40.48 9.28 8.12
N ARG A 3 39.53 8.70 8.86
CA ARG A 3 38.83 7.47 8.43
C ARG A 3 37.90 7.86 7.28
N ALA A 4 38.30 7.57 6.05
CA ALA A 4 37.40 7.59 4.92
C ALA A 4 36.25 6.61 5.21
N ILE A 5 35.07 7.16 5.53
CA ILE A 5 33.84 6.39 5.61
C ILE A 5 33.50 6.04 4.16
N ALA A 6 33.92 4.86 3.72
CA ALA A 6 33.50 4.29 2.46
C ALA A 6 31.99 4.06 2.52
N THR A 7 31.19 5.06 2.13
CA THR A 7 29.76 4.91 1.91
C THR A 7 29.53 4.24 0.55
N HIS A 8 30.05 3.03 0.37
CA HIS A 8 29.56 2.15 -0.70
C HIS A 8 28.19 1.66 -0.25
N LEU A 9 27.16 2.46 -0.52
CA LEU A 9 25.78 1.98 -0.51
C LEU A 9 25.71 0.93 -1.61
N GLU A 10 25.77 -0.35 -1.25
CA GLU A 10 25.58 -1.42 -2.21
C GLU A 10 24.24 -1.18 -2.94
N PRO A 11 24.22 -1.23 -4.27
CA PRO A 11 23.01 -0.98 -5.03
C PRO A 11 21.96 -2.01 -4.64
N ILE A 12 20.76 -1.53 -4.29
CA ILE A 12 19.62 -2.40 -3.98
C ILE A 12 19.39 -3.35 -5.16
N PRO A 13 19.29 -4.67 -4.94
CA PRO A 13 19.08 -5.63 -6.00
C PRO A 13 17.88 -5.26 -6.87
N ARG A 14 17.98 -5.44 -8.20
CA ARG A 14 16.91 -5.09 -9.15
C ARG A 14 15.57 -5.74 -8.79
N LEU A 15 15.59 -6.98 -8.31
CA LEU A 15 14.39 -7.69 -7.85
C LEU A 15 13.72 -7.00 -6.67
N VAL A 16 14.49 -6.54 -5.68
CA VAL A 16 13.96 -5.82 -4.50
C VAL A 16 13.28 -4.52 -4.94
N ARG A 17 13.90 -3.78 -5.88
CA ARG A 17 13.32 -2.57 -6.45
C ARG A 17 12.00 -2.85 -7.18
N LEU A 18 11.98 -3.91 -7.99
CA LEU A 18 10.79 -4.32 -8.73
C LEU A 18 9.64 -4.70 -7.78
N VAL A 19 9.93 -5.50 -6.76
CA VAL A 19 8.92 -5.93 -5.78
C VAL A 19 8.37 -4.74 -5.00
N LEU A 20 9.24 -3.84 -4.53
CA LEU A 20 8.80 -2.59 -3.86
C LEU A 20 7.90 -1.75 -4.76
N LEU A 21 8.27 -1.58 -6.04
CA LEU A 21 7.44 -0.86 -7.00
C LEU A 21 6.07 -1.52 -7.17
N LEU A 22 6.03 -2.85 -7.35
CA LEU A 22 4.77 -3.59 -7.47
C LEU A 22 3.89 -3.44 -6.22
N THR A 23 4.48 -3.51 -5.02
CA THR A 23 3.76 -3.29 -3.76
C THR A 23 3.16 -1.88 -3.71
N VAL A 24 3.93 -0.85 -4.09
CA VAL A 24 3.44 0.53 -4.14
C VAL A 24 2.31 0.68 -5.16
N PHE A 25 2.47 0.14 -6.36
CA PHE A 25 1.43 0.19 -7.39
C PHE A 25 0.13 -0.50 -6.94
N ALA A 26 0.23 -1.68 -6.32
CA ALA A 26 -0.94 -2.39 -5.83
C ALA A 26 -1.69 -1.59 -4.74
N GLN A 27 -0.96 -1.00 -3.79
CA GLN A 27 -1.57 -0.23 -2.70
C GLN A 27 -2.12 1.13 -3.18
N LEU A 28 -1.45 1.79 -4.12
CA LEU A 28 -1.98 2.99 -4.78
C LEU A 28 -3.24 2.65 -5.58
N GLY A 29 -3.22 1.54 -6.31
CA GLY A 29 -4.39 1.02 -7.03
C GLY A 29 -5.56 0.82 -6.09
N ASP A 30 -5.37 0.12 -4.96
CA ASP A 30 -6.39 -0.05 -3.92
C ASP A 30 -6.93 1.29 -3.40
N ALA A 31 -6.06 2.25 -3.09
CA ALA A 31 -6.49 3.56 -2.60
C ALA A 31 -7.31 4.34 -3.64
N ILE A 32 -6.91 4.29 -4.91
CA ILE A 32 -7.61 4.95 -6.01
C ILE A 32 -8.97 4.30 -6.26
N THR A 33 -9.03 2.97 -6.35
CA THR A 33 -10.30 2.26 -6.59
C THR A 33 -11.26 2.41 -5.42
N PHE A 34 -10.75 2.47 -4.18
CA PHE A 34 -11.56 2.81 -3.01
C PHE A 34 -12.15 4.21 -3.12
N ALA A 35 -11.34 5.20 -3.51
CA ALA A 35 -11.79 6.59 -3.64
C ALA A 35 -12.88 6.73 -4.70
N LEU A 36 -12.66 6.13 -5.88
CA LEU A 36 -13.62 6.14 -6.97
C LEU A 36 -14.91 5.40 -6.57
N GLY A 37 -14.79 4.21 -5.99
CA GLY A 37 -15.95 3.45 -5.52
C GLY A 37 -16.76 4.21 -4.48
N SER A 38 -16.10 4.83 -3.50
CA SER A 38 -16.76 5.64 -2.46
C SER A 38 -17.46 6.87 -3.02
N GLN A 39 -16.90 7.50 -4.06
CA GLN A 39 -17.53 8.66 -4.72
C GLN A 39 -18.73 8.26 -5.58
N MET A 40 -18.67 7.10 -6.24
CA MET A 40 -19.73 6.64 -7.15
C MET A 40 -20.91 5.99 -6.43
N ILE A 41 -20.64 5.19 -5.39
CA ILE A 41 -21.62 4.29 -4.77
C ILE A 41 -21.99 4.76 -3.34
N GLY A 42 -21.16 5.62 -2.75
CA GLY A 42 -21.26 6.01 -1.35
C GLY A 42 -20.69 4.96 -0.40
N ILE A 43 -20.39 5.38 0.84
CA ILE A 43 -19.77 4.54 1.89
C ILE A 43 -20.70 3.40 2.39
N GLY A 44 -21.98 3.40 2.03
CA GLY A 44 -22.98 2.47 2.57
C GLY A 44 -22.77 1.00 2.22
N GLN A 45 -21.92 0.70 1.22
CA GLN A 45 -21.54 -0.67 0.84
C GLN A 45 -20.20 -1.11 1.45
N GLU A 46 -19.57 -0.27 2.28
CA GLU A 46 -18.28 -0.59 2.90
C GLU A 46 -18.47 -1.59 4.05
N SER A 47 -18.04 -2.83 3.83
CA SER A 47 -18.08 -3.89 4.85
C SER A 47 -17.09 -3.69 6.00
N ASN A 48 -16.07 -2.86 5.79
CA ASN A 48 -15.08 -2.55 6.82
C ASN A 48 -15.59 -1.43 7.75
N GLY A 49 -16.11 -1.82 8.91
CA GLY A 49 -16.64 -0.89 9.91
C GLY A 49 -15.66 0.19 10.38
N LEU A 50 -14.34 -0.06 10.33
CA LEU A 50 -13.33 0.95 10.66
C LEU A 50 -13.24 2.00 9.55
N MET A 51 -13.23 1.59 8.28
CA MET A 51 -13.19 2.52 7.15
C MET A 51 -14.48 3.30 7.03
N ALA A 52 -15.62 2.64 7.22
CA ALA A 52 -16.93 3.30 7.26
C ALA A 52 -16.99 4.35 8.38
N SER A 53 -16.58 3.99 9.60
CA SER A 53 -16.54 4.94 10.73
C SER A 53 -15.60 6.11 10.44
N LEU A 54 -14.40 5.86 9.94
CA LEU A 54 -13.43 6.92 9.62
C LEU A 54 -13.97 7.86 8.53
N TYR A 55 -14.63 7.32 7.51
CA TYR A 55 -15.26 8.11 6.46
C TYR A 55 -16.42 8.95 7.01
N HIS A 56 -17.25 8.41 7.89
CA HIS A 56 -18.33 9.18 8.51
C HIS A 56 -17.83 10.35 9.38
N HIS A 57 -16.68 10.19 10.05
CA HIS A 57 -16.11 11.24 10.91
C HIS A 57 -15.22 12.24 10.16
N ALA A 58 -14.41 11.78 9.20
CA ALA A 58 -13.35 12.58 8.56
C ALA A 58 -13.48 12.66 7.02
N GLY A 59 -14.54 12.08 6.46
CA GLY A 59 -14.78 12.02 5.02
C GLY A 59 -13.76 11.15 4.26
N LEU A 60 -13.84 11.22 2.94
CA LEU A 60 -12.91 10.54 2.03
C LEU A 60 -11.45 10.92 2.30
N THR A 61 -11.20 12.19 2.63
CA THR A 61 -9.86 12.71 2.90
C THR A 61 -9.22 12.00 4.11
N GLY A 62 -9.97 11.74 5.18
CA GLY A 62 -9.46 11.01 6.34
C GLY A 62 -9.03 9.58 5.99
N VAL A 63 -9.83 8.88 5.20
CA VAL A 63 -9.51 7.51 4.75
C VAL A 63 -8.29 7.49 3.82
N LEU A 64 -8.20 8.45 2.89
CA LEU A 64 -7.07 8.57 1.99
C LEU A 64 -5.77 8.94 2.71
N LEU A 65 -5.83 9.81 3.72
CA LEU A 65 -4.68 10.11 4.57
C LEU A 65 -4.20 8.88 5.33
N LEU A 66 -5.12 8.09 5.92
CA LEU A 66 -4.78 6.86 6.61
C LEU A 66 -4.14 5.83 5.65
N LYS A 67 -4.72 5.62 4.47
CA LYS A 67 -4.16 4.74 3.44
C LYS A 67 -2.77 5.24 2.99
N GLY A 68 -2.61 6.54 2.75
CA GLY A 68 -1.32 7.15 2.41
C GLY A 68 -0.26 6.92 3.48
N TRP A 69 -0.62 7.09 4.76
CA TRP A 69 0.25 6.77 5.89
C TRP A 69 0.63 5.29 5.94
N ALA A 70 -0.33 4.39 5.72
CA ALA A 70 -0.09 2.96 5.67
C ALA A 70 0.88 2.56 4.55
N ILE A 71 0.77 3.19 3.37
CA ILE A 71 1.69 2.99 2.24
C ILE A 71 3.11 3.42 2.64
N LEU A 72 3.26 4.64 3.18
CA LEU A 72 4.55 5.18 3.60
C LEU A 72 5.22 4.30 4.66
N MET A 73 4.45 3.84 5.65
CA MET A 73 4.94 2.93 6.69
C MET A 73 5.36 1.58 6.11
N THR A 74 4.55 1.01 5.23
CA THR A 74 4.86 -0.28 4.60
C THR A 74 6.14 -0.19 3.79
N VAL A 75 6.28 0.83 2.94
CA VAL A 75 7.51 1.06 2.15
C VAL A 75 8.72 1.25 3.06
N SER A 76 8.59 2.06 4.13
CA SER A 76 9.67 2.32 5.06
C SER A 76 10.15 1.04 5.77
N VAL A 77 9.21 0.22 6.24
CA VAL A 77 9.52 -1.08 6.86
C VAL A 77 10.16 -2.03 5.86
N LEU A 78 9.63 -2.13 4.63
CA LEU A 78 10.20 -2.99 3.60
C LEU A 78 11.60 -2.53 3.18
N MET A 79 11.87 -1.22 3.10
CA MET A 79 13.20 -0.69 2.85
C MET A 79 14.19 -1.03 3.98
N LEU A 80 13.74 -0.96 5.24
CA LEU A 80 14.55 -1.34 6.39
C LEU A 80 14.86 -2.85 6.36
N LEU A 81 13.86 -3.68 6.08
CA LEU A 81 14.02 -5.14 5.98
C LEU A 81 14.90 -5.53 4.80
N ALA A 82 14.79 -4.86 3.65
CA ALA A 82 15.62 -5.12 2.48
C ALA A 82 17.12 -4.95 2.79
N ARG A 83 17.46 -3.99 3.67
CA ARG A 83 18.84 -3.72 4.09
C ARG A 83 19.33 -4.64 5.20
N ARG A 84 18.47 -4.95 6.19
CA ARG A 84 18.89 -5.66 7.41
C ARG A 84 18.59 -7.15 7.41
N MET A 85 17.51 -7.57 6.76
CA MET A 85 16.97 -8.92 6.82
C MET A 85 16.32 -9.33 5.49
N PRO A 86 17.11 -9.64 4.43
CA PRO A 86 16.57 -9.90 3.08
C PRO A 86 15.54 -11.02 3.00
N ARG A 87 15.66 -12.05 3.86
CA ARG A 87 14.66 -13.13 3.97
C ARG A 87 13.32 -12.62 4.49
N ALA A 88 13.34 -11.77 5.51
CA ALA A 88 12.13 -11.17 6.08
C ALA A 88 11.51 -10.15 5.12
N PHE A 89 12.34 -9.43 4.33
CA PHE A 89 11.86 -8.57 3.26
C PHE A 89 10.98 -9.33 2.27
N MET A 90 11.43 -10.48 1.77
CA MET A 90 10.65 -11.23 0.77
C MET A 90 9.28 -11.63 1.30
N VAL A 91 9.21 -12.14 2.53
CA VAL A 91 7.93 -12.50 3.17
C VAL A 91 7.05 -11.26 3.35
N GLY A 92 7.60 -10.19 3.93
CA GLY A 92 6.85 -8.96 4.15
C GLY A 92 6.35 -8.32 2.87
N ALA A 93 7.16 -8.35 1.81
CA ALA A 93 6.82 -7.75 0.52
C ALA A 93 5.75 -8.55 -0.22
N VAL A 94 5.80 -9.89 -0.16
CA VAL A 94 4.75 -10.76 -0.70
C VAL A 94 3.42 -10.51 0.03
N VAL A 95 3.46 -10.44 1.36
CA VAL A 95 2.26 -10.16 2.17
C VAL A 95 1.69 -8.79 1.83
N ALA A 96 2.53 -7.74 1.83
CA ALA A 96 2.12 -6.38 1.51
C ALA A 96 1.56 -6.24 0.08
N LEU A 97 2.17 -6.94 -0.89
CA LEU A 97 1.68 -6.99 -2.26
C LEU A 97 0.33 -7.71 -2.35
N ALA A 98 0.18 -8.86 -1.68
CA ALA A 98 -1.06 -9.62 -1.67
C ALA A 98 -2.21 -8.80 -1.09
N PHE A 99 -2.02 -8.10 0.03
CA PHE A 99 -3.05 -7.23 0.59
C PHE A 99 -3.40 -6.06 -0.32
N GLY A 100 -2.40 -5.42 -0.95
CA GLY A 100 -2.64 -4.36 -1.93
C GLY A 100 -3.45 -4.85 -3.14
N LEU A 101 -3.11 -6.02 -3.68
CA LEU A 101 -3.84 -6.61 -4.80
C LEU A 101 -5.24 -7.05 -4.41
N LEU A 102 -5.43 -7.62 -3.21
CA LEU A 102 -6.75 -8.00 -2.72
C LEU A 102 -7.67 -6.78 -2.56
N GLY A 103 -7.16 -5.68 -1.99
CA GLY A 103 -7.92 -4.43 -1.88
C GLY A 103 -8.29 -3.86 -3.26
N LEU A 104 -7.30 -3.78 -4.16
CA LEU A 104 -7.50 -3.35 -5.54
C LEU A 104 -8.58 -4.18 -6.25
N LEU A 105 -8.48 -5.51 -6.19
CA LEU A 105 -9.43 -6.42 -6.82
C LEU A 105 -10.82 -6.28 -6.20
N SER A 106 -10.91 -6.31 -4.86
CA SER A 106 -12.17 -6.15 -4.12
C SER A 106 -12.92 -4.89 -4.54
N ASN A 107 -12.26 -3.73 -4.51
CA ASN A 107 -12.88 -2.46 -4.87
C ASN A 107 -13.26 -2.43 -6.36
N THR A 108 -12.40 -2.95 -7.24
CA THR A 108 -12.67 -3.01 -8.68
C THR A 108 -13.88 -3.90 -8.97
N THR A 109 -13.98 -5.06 -8.33
CA THR A 109 -15.13 -5.96 -8.50
C THR A 109 -16.42 -5.34 -7.99
N THR A 110 -16.38 -4.60 -6.87
CA THR A 110 -17.56 -3.88 -6.37
C THR A 110 -18.02 -2.82 -7.37
N VAL A 111 -17.08 -2.02 -7.89
CA VAL A 111 -17.38 -0.99 -8.89
C VAL A 111 -17.92 -1.62 -10.18
N ALA A 112 -17.30 -2.69 -10.67
CA ALA A 112 -17.72 -3.37 -11.89
C ALA A 112 -19.12 -4.03 -11.75
N ALA A 113 -19.40 -4.67 -10.62
CA ALA A 113 -20.68 -5.35 -10.35
C ALA A 113 -21.86 -4.37 -10.20
N LEU A 114 -21.59 -3.08 -9.97
CA LEU A 114 -22.61 -2.05 -9.79
C LEU A 114 -22.85 -1.20 -11.05
N ILE A 115 -21.91 -1.24 -12.01
CA ILE A 115 -22.01 -0.53 -13.29
C ILE A 115 -22.48 -1.45 -14.43
N GLY A 116 -22.20 -2.75 -14.33
CA GLY A 116 -22.68 -3.78 -15.26
C GLY A 116 -24.07 -4.28 -14.90
#